data_AF-A0AAV0DEY9-F1
#
_entry.id   AF-A0AAV0DEY9-F1
#
_cell.length_a   1.000
_cell.length_b   1.000
_cell.length_c   1.000
_cell.angle_alpha   90.00
_cell.angle_beta   90.00
_cell.angle_gamma   90.00
#
_symmetry.space_group_name_H-M   'P 1'
#
loop_
_entity.id
_entity.type
_entity.pdbx_description
1 polymer ?
#
loop_
_entity_poly.entity_id
_entity_poly.type
_entity_poly.pdbx_seq_one_letter_code
_entity_poly.pdbx_strand_id
1 'polypeptide(L)'
;MGERDILVETQSGALQRINELNPAYFGLQYPLLFPYGEDGYREDTLLSKACNIVGGGRQRVSVREFLAYRVQERSDKHSSMLRMKRLFQQFIVDGYTLVEAARLKFVRTHQTQLRCDMYKGLSDAFLRGENDSRTQGKRIVLPPTFTGGARYMIQNYQDAMAICRWAGYPDLFITFTCNPRWPEIDRFLHQRNLKAEDRPDIISRVFKVKLDGLIRDLRKNKVFGNVRGVVYTIEFQKRGLPHAHILLWLANEDKLPSPTDIDRVISAEIPDINSDPMYYAAVRDFMMH
;
A
#
# COMPACT_ATOMS: atom_id res chain seq x y z
N MET A 1 10.27 -18.27 -9.09
CA MET A 1 9.91 -18.15 -7.66
C MET A 1 9.53 -19.54 -7.21
N GLY A 2 10.17 -20.07 -6.16
CA GLY A 2 9.83 -21.38 -5.62
C GLY A 2 8.40 -21.40 -5.10
N GLU A 3 7.77 -22.58 -5.12
CA GLU A 3 6.52 -22.80 -4.42
C GLU A 3 6.80 -22.67 -2.91
N ARG A 4 5.95 -21.92 -2.19
CA ARG A 4 6.09 -21.74 -0.75
C ARG A 4 5.16 -22.70 -0.06
N ASP A 5 5.71 -23.84 0.30
CA ASP A 5 4.98 -24.91 0.95
C ASP A 5 5.74 -25.45 2.14
N ILE A 6 4.98 -26.03 3.06
CA ILE A 6 5.47 -26.76 4.21
C ILE A 6 5.17 -28.23 3.94
N LEU A 7 6.21 -29.06 3.93
CA LEU A 7 6.07 -30.51 3.91
C LEU A 7 6.07 -31.01 5.35
N VAL A 8 5.00 -31.69 5.74
CA VAL A 8 4.89 -32.32 7.06
C VAL A 8 4.84 -33.83 6.89
N GLU A 9 5.57 -34.53 7.76
CA GLU A 9 5.52 -35.99 7.84
C GLU A 9 4.69 -36.38 9.06
N THR A 10 3.67 -37.21 8.84
CA THR A 10 2.87 -37.79 9.91
C THR A 10 3.66 -38.87 10.65
N GLN A 11 3.30 -39.19 11.89
CA GLN A 11 3.93 -40.30 12.63
C GLN A 11 3.80 -41.66 11.91
N SER A 12 2.84 -41.81 11.01
CA SER A 12 2.67 -42.97 10.12
C SER A 12 3.59 -42.96 8.89
N GLY A 13 4.47 -41.96 8.73
CA GLY A 13 5.39 -41.83 7.58
C GLY A 13 4.75 -41.25 6.30
N ALA A 14 3.49 -40.82 6.36
CA ALA A 14 2.83 -40.19 5.22
C ALA A 14 3.21 -38.71 5.13
N LEU A 15 3.63 -38.26 3.95
CA LEU A 15 3.94 -36.87 3.66
C LEU A 15 2.69 -36.10 3.23
N GLN A 16 2.50 -34.93 3.81
CA GLN A 16 1.45 -33.99 3.43
C GLN A 16 2.07 -32.64 3.07
N ARG A 17 1.61 -32.08 1.95
CA ARG A 17 2.02 -30.77 1.46
C ARG A 17 1.00 -29.70 1.85
N ILE A 18 1.47 -28.67 2.52
CA ILE A 18 0.67 -27.54 3.00
C ILE A 18 1.10 -26.31 2.21
N ASN A 19 0.23 -25.84 1.31
CA ASN A 19 0.48 -24.62 0.53
C ASN A 19 0.20 -23.35 1.36
N GLU A 20 0.62 -22.20 0.84
CA GLU A 20 0.48 -20.91 1.50
C GLU A 20 -0.98 -20.52 1.79
N LEU A 21 -1.94 -20.98 0.98
CA LEU A 21 -3.37 -20.69 1.15
C LEU A 21 -4.05 -21.63 2.15
N ASN A 22 -3.34 -22.60 2.70
CA ASN A 22 -3.89 -23.54 3.67
C ASN A 22 -4.03 -22.87 5.05
N PRO A 23 -5.14 -23.07 5.78
CA PRO A 23 -5.33 -22.51 7.12
C PRO A 23 -4.19 -22.85 8.10
N ALA A 24 -3.59 -24.03 7.99
CA ALA A 24 -2.49 -24.46 8.88
C ALA A 24 -1.16 -23.75 8.60
N TYR A 25 -1.02 -23.06 7.46
CA TYR A 25 0.26 -22.50 7.00
C TYR A 25 0.89 -21.57 8.03
N PHE A 26 0.15 -20.56 8.53
CA PHE A 26 0.71 -19.60 9.48
C PHE A 26 1.06 -20.23 10.83
N GLY A 27 0.24 -21.15 11.33
CA GLY A 27 0.50 -21.84 12.60
C GLY A 27 1.79 -22.64 12.55
N LEU A 28 2.04 -23.31 11.42
CA LEU A 28 3.25 -24.10 11.19
C LEU A 28 4.48 -23.25 10.86
N GLN A 29 4.32 -22.16 10.11
CA GLN A 29 5.42 -21.27 9.74
C GLN A 29 5.88 -20.39 10.90
N TYR A 30 4.96 -19.98 11.78
CA TYR A 30 5.24 -19.08 12.91
C TYR A 30 4.75 -19.64 14.25
N PRO A 31 5.27 -20.79 14.75
CA PRO A 31 4.81 -21.39 16.00
C PRO A 31 4.87 -20.44 17.21
N LEU A 32 5.85 -19.52 17.24
CA LEU A 32 5.98 -18.51 18.29
C LEU A 32 4.87 -17.44 18.25
N LEU A 33 4.30 -17.17 17.08
CA LEU A 33 3.15 -16.26 16.94
C LEU A 33 1.81 -16.98 17.21
N PHE A 34 1.79 -18.30 17.01
CA PHE A 34 0.61 -19.16 17.13
C PHE A 34 0.89 -20.35 18.07
N PRO A 35 1.16 -20.11 19.36
CA PRO A 35 1.60 -21.16 20.29
C PRO A 35 0.57 -22.27 20.50
N TYR A 36 -0.71 -22.00 20.23
CA TYR A 36 -1.80 -22.97 20.33
C TYR A 36 -2.12 -23.66 19.01
N GLY A 37 -1.32 -23.45 17.94
CA GLY A 37 -1.57 -24.05 16.63
C GLY A 37 -2.86 -23.54 15.99
N GLU A 38 -3.22 -22.28 16.22
CA GLU A 38 -4.47 -21.70 15.75
C GLU A 38 -4.54 -21.67 14.21
N ASP A 39 -5.73 -21.90 13.68
CA ASP A 39 -5.95 -21.79 12.24
C ASP A 39 -5.80 -20.36 11.73
N GLY A 40 -5.17 -20.27 10.55
CA GLY A 40 -5.11 -19.09 9.71
C GLY A 40 -6.42 -18.82 8.98
N TYR A 41 -6.31 -18.10 7.86
CA TYR A 41 -7.46 -17.71 7.05
C TYR A 41 -8.16 -18.92 6.43
N ARG A 42 -9.50 -18.92 6.45
CA ARG A 42 -10.34 -19.91 5.76
C ARG A 42 -11.28 -19.22 4.76
N GLU A 43 -11.37 -19.74 3.53
CA GLU A 43 -12.19 -19.18 2.45
C GLU A 43 -13.71 -19.18 2.74
N ASP A 44 -14.17 -19.95 3.71
CA ASP A 44 -15.57 -20.05 4.15
C ASP A 44 -15.93 -19.14 5.33
N THR A 45 -14.97 -18.35 5.83
CA THR A 45 -15.20 -17.41 6.93
C THR A 45 -16.24 -16.36 6.56
N LEU A 46 -17.38 -16.39 7.24
CA LEU A 46 -18.49 -15.47 7.01
C LEU A 46 -18.24 -14.11 7.67
N LEU A 47 -18.70 -13.05 7.02
CA LEU A 47 -18.80 -11.74 7.66
C LEU A 47 -19.85 -11.79 8.77
N SER A 48 -19.58 -11.13 9.89
CA SER A 48 -20.55 -11.02 10.99
C SER A 48 -21.83 -10.34 10.49
N LYS A 49 -22.99 -10.97 10.73
CA LYS A 49 -24.32 -10.47 10.33
C LYS A 49 -24.79 -9.24 11.11
N ALA A 50 -23.94 -8.66 11.97
CA ALA A 50 -24.28 -7.49 12.79
C ALA A 50 -24.61 -6.23 11.98
N CYS A 51 -24.32 -6.21 10.67
CA CYS A 51 -24.85 -5.20 9.77
C CYS A 51 -26.02 -5.80 8.99
N ASN A 52 -27.23 -5.28 9.22
CA ASN A 52 -28.43 -5.48 8.41
C ASN A 52 -28.19 -4.98 6.96
N ILE A 53 -27.38 -5.70 6.18
CA ILE A 53 -27.22 -5.42 4.76
C ILE A 53 -28.34 -6.16 4.05
N VAL A 54 -29.43 -5.43 3.84
CA VAL A 54 -30.49 -5.79 2.89
C VAL A 54 -29.88 -5.63 1.49
N GLY A 55 -29.14 -6.62 1.01
CA GLY A 55 -28.54 -6.60 -0.32
C GLY A 55 -27.55 -7.74 -0.57
N GLY A 56 -27.51 -8.25 -1.79
CA GLY A 56 -26.65 -9.36 -2.27
C GLY A 56 -25.15 -9.03 -2.35
N GLY A 57 -24.61 -8.34 -1.34
CA GLY A 57 -23.19 -8.03 -1.22
C GLY A 57 -22.32 -9.24 -0.89
N ARG A 58 -21.00 -9.03 -0.87
CA ARG A 58 -20.01 -10.04 -0.48
C ARG A 58 -20.29 -10.56 0.93
N GLN A 59 -20.36 -11.88 1.08
CA GLN A 59 -20.73 -12.54 2.34
C GLN A 59 -19.53 -13.08 3.14
N ARG A 60 -18.35 -13.16 2.51
CA ARG A 60 -17.15 -13.79 3.06
C ARG A 60 -16.05 -12.77 3.32
N VAL A 61 -15.31 -13.00 4.40
CA VAL A 61 -14.12 -12.23 4.77
C VAL A 61 -13.03 -12.46 3.74
N SER A 62 -12.32 -11.41 3.34
CA SER A 62 -11.13 -11.55 2.48
C SER A 62 -9.87 -11.82 3.30
N VAL A 63 -8.86 -12.42 2.69
CA VAL A 63 -7.52 -12.60 3.31
C VAL A 63 -7.00 -11.28 3.90
N ARG A 64 -7.17 -10.18 3.16
CA ARG A 64 -6.72 -8.85 3.58
C ARG A 64 -7.42 -8.38 4.85
N GLU A 65 -8.73 -8.60 4.97
CA GLU A 65 -9.49 -8.24 6.17
C GLU A 65 -9.16 -9.12 7.36
N PHE A 66 -8.96 -10.42 7.13
CA PHE A 66 -8.50 -11.34 8.17
C PHE A 66 -7.14 -10.91 8.73
N LEU A 67 -6.18 -10.59 7.86
CA LEU A 67 -4.87 -10.09 8.27
C LEU A 67 -4.98 -8.72 8.95
N ALA A 68 -5.76 -7.79 8.41
CA ALA A 68 -6.02 -6.49 9.02
C ALA A 68 -6.59 -6.65 10.44
N TYR A 69 -7.51 -7.60 10.64
CA TYR A 69 -8.08 -7.93 11.94
C TYR A 69 -7.02 -8.49 12.92
N ARG A 70 -6.11 -9.36 12.44
CA ARG A 70 -5.03 -9.94 13.24
C ARG A 70 -3.99 -8.90 13.68
N VAL A 71 -3.65 -7.96 12.79
CA VAL A 71 -2.65 -6.90 13.07
C VAL A 71 -3.24 -5.67 13.76
N GLN A 72 -4.57 -5.65 13.97
CA GLN A 72 -5.23 -4.59 14.71
C GLN A 72 -4.97 -4.75 16.21
N GLU A 73 -4.33 -3.74 16.79
CA GLU A 73 -4.18 -3.63 18.24
C GLU A 73 -5.52 -3.23 18.87
N ARG A 74 -5.90 -3.91 19.97
CA ARG A 74 -7.13 -3.65 20.72
C ARG A 74 -6.77 -3.46 22.19
N SER A 75 -7.46 -2.55 22.88
CA SER A 75 -7.17 -2.21 24.27
C SER A 75 -7.46 -3.35 25.25
N ASP A 76 -8.40 -4.23 24.91
CA ASP A 76 -8.85 -5.37 25.71
C ASP A 76 -7.97 -6.62 25.54
N LYS A 77 -7.08 -6.65 24.54
CA LYS A 77 -6.25 -7.84 24.22
C LYS A 77 -4.78 -7.48 24.10
N HIS A 78 -3.97 -8.05 24.99
CA HIS A 78 -2.52 -8.03 24.81
C HIS A 78 -2.12 -8.86 23.60
N SER A 79 -1.79 -8.20 22.48
CA SER A 79 -1.33 -8.88 21.27
C SER A 79 0.18 -9.11 21.33
N SER A 80 0.60 -10.32 21.73
CA SER A 80 2.00 -10.74 21.72
C SER A 80 2.62 -10.60 20.34
N MET A 81 1.86 -10.92 19.29
CA MET A 81 2.29 -10.83 17.89
C MET A 81 2.85 -9.46 17.52
N LEU A 82 2.20 -8.37 17.94
CA LEU A 82 2.60 -7.00 17.61
C LEU A 82 3.88 -6.54 18.31
N ARG A 83 4.42 -7.33 19.25
CA ARG A 83 5.63 -7.02 20.01
C ARG A 83 6.84 -7.87 19.58
N MET A 84 6.66 -8.80 18.64
CA MET A 84 7.72 -9.74 18.21
C MET A 84 8.69 -9.15 17.16
N LYS A 85 8.72 -7.82 16.99
CA LYS A 85 9.74 -7.08 16.21
C LYS A 85 9.97 -7.66 14.81
N ARG A 86 11.17 -8.16 14.51
CA ARG A 86 11.52 -8.77 13.21
C ARG A 86 10.60 -9.92 12.81
N LEU A 87 10.14 -10.74 13.76
CA LEU A 87 9.22 -11.83 13.47
C LEU A 87 7.85 -11.29 13.01
N PHE A 88 7.40 -10.18 13.60
CA PHE A 88 6.20 -9.47 13.14
C PHE A 88 6.39 -8.88 11.73
N GLN A 89 7.55 -8.29 11.44
CA GLN A 89 7.85 -7.77 10.10
C GLN A 89 7.80 -8.90 9.05
N GLN A 90 8.39 -10.05 9.35
CA GLN A 90 8.34 -11.23 8.46
C GLN A 90 6.90 -11.70 8.26
N PHE A 91 6.10 -11.78 9.33
CA PHE A 91 4.68 -12.12 9.26
C PHE A 91 3.88 -11.15 8.38
N ILE A 92 4.15 -9.84 8.45
CA ILE A 92 3.49 -8.84 7.59
C ILE A 92 3.83 -9.05 6.12
N VAL A 93 5.12 -9.27 5.80
CA VAL A 93 5.55 -9.52 4.43
C VAL A 93 4.89 -10.78 3.88
N ASP A 94 4.92 -11.86 4.65
CA ASP A 94 4.33 -13.12 4.27
C ASP A 94 2.80 -13.03 4.14
N GLY A 95 2.15 -12.34 5.08
CA GLY A 95 0.74 -11.98 4.99
C GLY A 95 0.39 -11.21 3.71
N TYR A 96 1.20 -10.22 3.32
CA TYR A 96 0.99 -9.50 2.06
C TYR A 96 1.12 -10.41 0.84
N THR A 97 2.15 -11.25 0.81
CA THR A 97 2.32 -12.20 -0.30
C THR A 97 1.19 -13.23 -0.38
N LEU A 98 0.57 -13.60 0.75
CA LEU A 98 -0.62 -14.45 0.79
C LEU A 98 -1.81 -13.74 0.13
N VAL A 99 -2.00 -12.45 0.43
CA VAL A 99 -3.03 -11.62 -0.24
C VAL A 99 -2.80 -11.60 -1.75
N GLU A 100 -1.55 -11.38 -2.18
CA GLU A 100 -1.21 -11.37 -3.61
C GLU A 100 -1.42 -12.74 -4.27
N ALA A 101 -1.04 -13.83 -3.62
CA ALA A 101 -1.28 -15.19 -4.10
C ALA A 101 -2.77 -15.48 -4.26
N ALA A 102 -3.60 -15.08 -3.29
CA ALA A 102 -5.05 -15.21 -3.35
C ALA A 102 -5.66 -14.39 -4.50
N ARG A 103 -5.20 -13.14 -4.70
CA ARG A 103 -5.63 -12.27 -5.82
C ARG A 103 -5.24 -12.87 -7.17
N LEU A 104 -4.02 -13.38 -7.30
CA LEU A 104 -3.53 -14.03 -8.52
C LEU A 104 -4.30 -15.33 -8.81
N LYS A 105 -4.58 -16.15 -7.80
CA LYS A 105 -5.43 -17.34 -7.92
C LYS A 105 -6.82 -16.96 -8.42
N PHE A 106 -7.43 -15.90 -7.86
CA PHE A 106 -8.73 -15.41 -8.31
C PHE A 106 -8.70 -14.98 -9.79
N VAL A 107 -7.72 -14.15 -10.17
CA VAL A 107 -7.57 -13.71 -11.57
C VAL A 107 -7.37 -14.91 -12.50
N ARG A 108 -6.57 -15.90 -12.10
CA ARG A 108 -6.33 -17.14 -12.87
C ARG A 108 -7.61 -17.95 -13.08
N THR A 109 -8.46 -18.10 -12.07
CA THR A 109 -9.67 -18.94 -12.15
C THR A 109 -10.90 -18.22 -12.72
N HIS A 110 -10.91 -16.88 -12.72
CA HIS A 110 -12.06 -16.06 -13.14
C HIS A 110 -11.79 -15.27 -14.44
N GLN A 111 -10.86 -15.72 -15.30
CA GLN A 111 -10.51 -15.03 -16.55
C GLN A 111 -11.71 -14.71 -17.47
N THR A 112 -12.68 -15.64 -17.56
CA THR A 112 -13.89 -15.47 -18.39
C THR A 112 -14.79 -14.35 -17.86
N GLN A 113 -14.98 -14.29 -16.54
CA GLN A 113 -15.79 -13.24 -15.88
C GLN A 113 -15.12 -11.87 -15.96
N LEU A 114 -13.79 -11.83 -15.88
CA LEU A 114 -13.00 -10.60 -16.05
C LEU A 114 -13.02 -10.09 -17.51
N ARG A 115 -13.71 -10.78 -18.42
CA ARG A 115 -13.76 -10.50 -19.86
C ARG A 115 -12.35 -10.33 -20.46
N CYS A 116 -11.37 -11.03 -19.88
CA CYS A 116 -9.99 -11.01 -20.37
C CYS A 116 -9.88 -11.62 -21.78
N ASP A 117 -10.89 -12.39 -22.20
CA ASP A 117 -11.02 -12.91 -23.56
C ASP A 117 -11.19 -11.82 -24.63
N MET A 118 -11.66 -10.60 -24.30
CA MET A 118 -11.65 -9.48 -25.27
C MET A 118 -10.25 -8.95 -25.58
N TYR A 119 -9.22 -9.34 -24.83
CA TYR A 119 -7.83 -9.00 -25.16
C TYR A 119 -7.25 -9.89 -26.28
N LYS A 120 -8.03 -10.82 -26.85
CA LYS A 120 -7.67 -11.65 -28.02
C LYS A 120 -7.84 -10.98 -29.40
N GLY A 121 -8.13 -9.68 -29.47
CA GLY A 121 -8.53 -9.04 -30.73
C GLY A 121 -7.49 -8.96 -31.86
N LEU A 122 -6.39 -8.21 -31.71
CA LEU A 122 -5.65 -7.80 -32.92
C LEU A 122 -4.13 -7.56 -32.82
N SER A 123 -3.55 -7.29 -31.65
CA SER A 123 -2.19 -6.70 -31.62
C SER A 123 -1.09 -7.67 -31.14
N ASP A 124 -1.30 -8.42 -30.06
CA ASP A 124 -0.18 -9.08 -29.38
C ASP A 124 0.31 -10.37 -30.05
N ALA A 125 -0.56 -11.13 -30.72
CA ALA A 125 -0.18 -12.39 -31.38
C ALA A 125 0.44 -12.16 -32.77
N PHE A 126 -0.01 -11.12 -33.48
CA PHE A 126 0.52 -10.76 -34.80
C PHE A 126 1.94 -10.17 -34.71
N LEU A 127 2.25 -9.45 -33.62
CA LEU A 127 3.56 -8.81 -33.42
C LEU A 127 4.71 -9.78 -33.11
N ARG A 128 4.45 -11.06 -32.76
CA ARG A 128 5.51 -11.99 -32.31
C ARG A 128 5.74 -13.22 -33.18
N GLY A 129 4.88 -13.51 -34.16
CA GLY A 129 5.13 -14.60 -35.12
C GLY A 129 5.27 -15.99 -34.49
N GLU A 130 4.66 -16.24 -33.33
CA GLU A 130 4.79 -17.51 -32.61
C GLU A 130 3.64 -18.46 -32.99
N ASN A 131 3.94 -19.46 -33.82
CA ASN A 131 2.97 -20.41 -34.40
C ASN A 131 2.92 -21.78 -33.68
N ASP A 132 3.54 -21.96 -32.51
CA ASP A 132 3.57 -23.28 -31.86
C ASP A 132 2.57 -23.40 -30.70
N SER A 133 1.63 -24.33 -30.85
CA SER A 133 0.46 -24.52 -29.98
C SER A 133 0.69 -25.55 -28.87
N ARG A 134 1.83 -26.26 -28.88
CA ARG A 134 2.09 -27.40 -27.97
C ARG A 134 2.85 -27.05 -26.68
N THR A 135 3.47 -25.88 -26.59
CA THR A 135 4.20 -25.40 -25.40
C THR A 135 3.46 -24.30 -24.63
N GLN A 136 2.28 -23.88 -25.10
CA GLN A 136 1.53 -22.79 -24.48
C GLN A 136 0.73 -23.27 -23.28
N GLY A 137 1.26 -23.03 -22.07
CA GLY A 137 0.42 -22.89 -20.89
C GLY A 137 -0.70 -21.86 -21.16
N LYS A 138 -1.89 -22.06 -20.57
CA LYS A 138 -3.00 -21.11 -20.75
C LYS A 138 -2.53 -19.68 -20.40
N ARG A 139 -2.53 -18.78 -21.37
CA ARG A 139 -2.13 -17.37 -21.17
C ARG A 139 -3.12 -16.70 -20.20
N ILE A 140 -2.67 -16.41 -18.99
CA ILE A 140 -3.43 -15.65 -17.99
C ILE A 140 -3.11 -14.18 -18.17
N VAL A 141 -4.14 -13.36 -18.34
CA VAL A 141 -3.99 -11.92 -18.49
C VAL A 141 -4.35 -11.24 -17.18
N LEU A 142 -3.41 -10.46 -16.63
CA LEU A 142 -3.68 -9.63 -15.47
C LEU A 142 -4.47 -8.38 -15.90
N PRO A 143 -5.64 -8.10 -15.31
CA PRO A 143 -6.40 -6.90 -15.63
C PRO A 143 -5.70 -5.66 -15.06
N PRO A 144 -5.99 -4.45 -15.57
CA PRO A 144 -5.43 -3.22 -14.99
C PRO A 144 -5.97 -2.93 -13.59
N THR A 145 -7.04 -3.59 -13.14
CA THR A 145 -7.52 -3.54 -11.76
C THR A 145 -6.60 -4.31 -10.78
N PHE A 146 -5.63 -5.09 -11.28
CA PHE A 146 -4.61 -5.73 -10.45
C PHE A 146 -3.53 -4.72 -10.04
N THR A 147 -3.74 -4.06 -8.90
CA THR A 147 -2.80 -3.11 -8.27
C THR A 147 -1.36 -3.63 -8.25
N GLY A 148 -0.41 -2.80 -8.70
CA GLY A 148 1.01 -3.13 -8.77
C GLY A 148 1.43 -3.90 -10.03
N GLY A 149 0.47 -4.39 -10.83
CA GLY A 149 0.76 -5.02 -12.11
C GLY A 149 1.17 -4.02 -13.21
N ALA A 150 1.81 -4.51 -14.27
CA ALA A 150 2.26 -3.67 -15.38
C ALA A 150 1.11 -2.85 -16.01
N ARG A 151 -0.05 -3.47 -16.26
CA ARG A 151 -1.22 -2.77 -16.84
C ARG A 151 -1.81 -1.73 -15.90
N TYR A 152 -1.81 -1.98 -14.58
CA TYR A 152 -2.22 -1.00 -13.58
C TYR A 152 -1.31 0.24 -13.63
N MET A 153 0.00 0.03 -13.70
CA MET A 153 0.97 1.14 -13.78
C MET A 153 0.83 1.92 -15.09
N ILE A 154 0.67 1.21 -16.23
CA ILE A 154 0.44 1.86 -17.54
C ILE A 154 -0.85 2.68 -17.54
N GLN A 155 -1.94 2.15 -16.97
CA GLN A 155 -3.20 2.89 -16.91
C GLN A 155 -3.07 4.15 -16.06
N ASN A 156 -2.48 4.06 -14.86
CA ASN A 156 -2.26 5.24 -14.02
C ASN A 156 -1.38 6.31 -14.70
N TYR A 157 -0.35 5.86 -15.43
CA TYR A 157 0.49 6.77 -16.22
C TYR A 157 -0.32 7.44 -17.33
N GLN A 158 -1.14 6.70 -18.08
CA GLN A 158 -2.00 7.25 -19.12
C GLN A 158 -3.03 8.24 -18.56
N ASP A 159 -3.63 7.93 -17.41
CA ASP A 159 -4.57 8.82 -16.72
C ASP A 159 -3.87 10.12 -16.29
N ALA A 160 -2.66 10.04 -15.73
CA ALA A 160 -1.86 11.22 -15.38
C ALA A 160 -1.49 12.05 -16.62
N MET A 161 -1.10 11.42 -17.73
CA MET A 161 -0.80 12.12 -18.98
C MET A 161 -2.05 12.78 -19.59
N ALA A 162 -3.22 12.16 -19.46
CA ALA A 162 -4.49 12.76 -19.88
C ALA A 162 -4.82 14.00 -19.05
N ILE A 163 -4.58 13.97 -17.73
CA ILE A 163 -4.70 15.13 -16.85
C ILE A 163 -3.73 16.23 -17.29
N CYS A 164 -2.44 15.92 -17.52
CA CYS A 164 -1.46 16.88 -18.02
C CYS A 164 -1.90 17.51 -19.36
N ARG A 165 -2.45 16.71 -20.29
CA ARG A 165 -2.94 17.21 -21.57
C ARG A 165 -4.11 18.18 -21.42
N TRP A 166 -5.00 17.94 -20.46
CA TRP A 166 -6.19 18.77 -20.22
C TRP A 166 -5.88 20.01 -19.35
N ALA A 167 -5.08 19.85 -18.30
CA ALA A 167 -4.78 20.90 -17.33
C ALA A 167 -3.55 21.75 -17.70
N GLY A 168 -2.68 21.25 -18.58
CA GLY A 168 -1.35 21.79 -18.84
C GLY A 168 -0.28 21.18 -17.93
N TYR A 169 0.90 21.80 -17.89
CA TYR A 169 1.96 21.40 -16.96
C TYR A 169 1.56 21.68 -15.50
N PRO A 170 1.97 20.83 -14.55
CA PRO A 170 1.77 21.08 -13.13
C PRO A 170 2.56 22.32 -12.68
N ASP A 171 1.97 23.09 -11.77
CA ASP A 171 2.55 24.35 -11.28
C ASP A 171 3.52 24.10 -10.10
N LEU A 172 3.23 23.11 -9.24
CA LEU A 172 4.10 22.74 -8.11
C LEU A 172 4.37 21.23 -8.08
N PHE A 173 5.60 20.88 -7.72
CA PHE A 173 6.04 19.52 -7.39
C PHE A 173 6.41 19.46 -5.91
N ILE A 174 5.63 18.71 -5.13
CA ILE A 174 5.80 18.62 -3.68
C ILE A 174 6.25 17.19 -3.34
N THR A 175 7.36 17.08 -2.60
CA THR A 175 7.78 15.81 -2.00
C THR A 175 7.42 15.81 -0.52
N PHE A 176 6.72 14.77 -0.08
CA PHE A 176 6.35 14.58 1.32
C PHE A 176 6.97 13.30 1.86
N THR A 177 7.93 13.45 2.77
CA THR A 177 8.72 12.33 3.30
C THR A 177 8.27 11.99 4.72
N CYS A 178 8.08 10.71 5.00
CA CYS A 178 7.79 10.26 6.35
C CYS A 178 8.97 10.50 7.30
N ASN A 179 8.69 10.99 8.51
CA ASN A 179 9.67 11.09 9.57
C ASN A 179 9.31 10.16 10.74
N PRO A 180 10.17 9.19 11.10
CA PRO A 180 9.89 8.27 12.21
C PRO A 180 9.92 8.95 13.59
N ARG A 181 10.49 10.16 13.69
CA ARG A 181 10.53 10.97 14.92
C ARG A 181 9.27 11.83 15.13
N TRP A 182 8.23 11.63 14.33
CA TRP A 182 6.97 12.35 14.58
C TRP A 182 6.40 12.02 15.97
N PRO A 183 5.92 13.03 16.72
CA PRO A 183 5.46 12.84 18.11
C PRO A 183 4.38 11.77 18.28
N GLU A 184 3.52 11.58 17.27
CA GLU A 184 2.46 10.56 17.33
C GLU A 184 3.02 9.14 17.25
N ILE A 185 4.05 8.92 16.42
CA ILE A 185 4.77 7.65 16.31
C ILE A 185 5.54 7.42 17.62
N ASP A 186 6.27 8.43 18.03
CA ASP A 186 7.13 8.40 19.21
C ASP A 186 6.34 8.08 20.49
N ARG A 187 5.24 8.82 20.75
CA ARG A 187 4.33 8.59 21.88
C ARG A 187 3.75 7.17 21.88
N PHE A 188 3.39 6.66 20.71
CA PHE A 188 2.82 5.31 20.60
C PHE A 188 3.85 4.22 20.93
N LEU A 189 5.08 4.39 20.47
CA LEU A 189 6.14 3.38 20.57
C LEU A 189 6.85 3.41 21.93
N HIS A 190 7.06 4.58 22.51
CA HIS A 190 7.71 4.75 23.82
C HIS A 190 7.01 3.95 24.91
N GLN A 191 5.68 4.02 24.97
CA GLN A 191 4.86 3.26 25.92
C GLN A 191 5.00 1.73 25.77
N ARG A 192 5.53 1.26 24.62
CA ARG A 192 5.63 -0.16 24.27
C ARG A 192 7.07 -0.67 24.27
N ASN A 193 8.06 0.21 24.49
CA ASN A 193 9.48 -0.11 24.36
C ASN A 193 9.83 -0.72 22.98
N LEU A 194 9.27 -0.14 21.93
CA LEU A 194 9.48 -0.54 20.53
C LEU A 194 10.17 0.58 19.74
N LYS A 195 10.85 0.22 18.65
CA LYS A 195 11.39 1.18 17.69
C LYS A 195 10.44 1.38 16.52
N ALA A 196 10.63 2.45 15.75
CA ALA A 196 9.81 2.74 14.58
C ALA A 196 9.86 1.58 13.57
N GLU A 197 11.05 1.03 13.33
CA GLU A 197 11.27 -0.14 12.49
C GLU A 197 10.46 -1.37 12.93
N ASP A 198 10.19 -1.55 14.23
CA ASP A 198 9.43 -2.71 14.74
C ASP A 198 7.94 -2.64 14.37
N ARG A 199 7.40 -1.46 14.05
CA ARG A 199 5.98 -1.21 13.75
C ARG A 199 5.78 -0.45 12.43
N PRO A 200 6.15 -1.05 11.28
CA PRO A 200 6.00 -0.41 9.97
C PRO A 200 4.53 -0.12 9.61
N ASP A 201 3.59 -0.88 10.18
CA ASP A 201 2.16 -0.66 10.04
C ASP A 201 1.72 0.67 10.66
N ILE A 202 2.32 1.08 11.78
CA ILE A 202 2.02 2.36 12.45
C ILE A 202 2.64 3.52 11.69
N ILE A 203 3.90 3.38 11.24
CA ILE A 203 4.54 4.37 10.37
C ILE A 203 3.66 4.66 9.16
N SER A 204 3.24 3.61 8.45
CA SER A 204 2.43 3.73 7.23
C SER A 204 1.07 4.39 7.50
N ARG A 205 0.43 4.07 8.63
CA ARG A 205 -0.85 4.70 9.04
C ARG A 205 -0.67 6.18 9.35
N VAL A 206 0.31 6.55 10.17
CA VAL A 206 0.54 7.95 10.55
C VAL A 206 0.93 8.76 9.31
N PHE A 207 1.80 8.23 8.45
CA PHE A 207 2.13 8.84 7.17
C PHE A 207 0.88 9.10 6.33
N LYS A 208 0.00 8.11 6.18
CA LYS A 208 -1.22 8.27 5.38
C LYS A 208 -2.16 9.33 5.96
N VAL A 209 -2.32 9.36 7.29
CA VAL A 209 -3.14 10.38 7.97
C VAL A 209 -2.58 11.78 7.74
N LYS A 210 -1.26 11.97 7.85
CA LYS A 210 -0.62 13.27 7.61
C LYS A 210 -0.66 13.67 6.13
N LEU A 211 -0.45 12.73 5.21
CA LEU A 211 -0.61 12.96 3.78
C LEU A 211 -2.05 13.39 3.46
N ASP A 212 -3.06 12.73 4.02
CA ASP A 212 -4.46 13.15 3.85
C ASP A 212 -4.77 14.51 4.46
N GLY A 213 -4.06 14.87 5.54
CA GLY A 213 -4.01 16.25 6.06
C GLY A 213 -3.49 17.22 5.02
N LEU A 214 -2.28 16.99 4.49
CA LEU A 214 -1.66 17.83 3.47
C LEU A 214 -2.55 17.97 2.23
N ILE A 215 -3.11 16.88 1.68
CA ILE A 215 -3.99 16.94 0.52
C ILE A 215 -5.25 17.77 0.81
N ARG A 216 -5.78 17.72 2.04
CA ARG A 216 -6.90 18.56 2.47
C ARG A 216 -6.49 20.03 2.58
N ASP A 217 -5.30 20.31 3.10
CA ASP A 217 -4.79 21.67 3.20
C ASP A 217 -4.59 22.29 1.82
N LEU A 218 -4.03 21.53 0.88
CA LEU A 218 -3.87 21.94 -0.52
C LEU A 218 -5.22 22.19 -1.20
N ARG A 219 -6.18 21.26 -1.09
CA ARG A 219 -7.44 21.33 -1.88
C ARG A 219 -8.55 22.14 -1.23
N LYS A 220 -8.70 22.08 0.09
CA LYS A 220 -9.84 22.69 0.83
C LYS A 220 -9.42 23.96 1.55
N ASN A 221 -8.27 23.95 2.22
CA ASN A 221 -7.79 25.12 2.95
C ASN A 221 -7.03 26.10 2.04
N LYS A 222 -6.80 25.72 0.78
CA LYS A 222 -6.28 26.59 -0.30
C LYS A 222 -4.96 27.27 0.09
N VAL A 223 -4.04 26.53 0.70
CA VAL A 223 -2.73 27.04 1.15
C VAL A 223 -1.97 27.72 0.01
N PHE A 224 -2.10 27.21 -1.22
CA PHE A 224 -1.52 27.81 -2.43
C PHE A 224 -2.60 28.40 -3.37
N GLY A 225 -3.77 28.75 -2.84
CA GLY A 225 -4.92 29.17 -3.63
C GLY A 225 -5.79 28.00 -4.12
N ASN A 226 -6.60 28.23 -5.15
CA ASN A 226 -7.50 27.23 -5.70
C ASN A 226 -6.74 26.17 -6.51
N VAL A 227 -7.05 24.91 -6.25
CA VAL A 227 -6.41 23.77 -6.91
C VAL A 227 -7.38 23.13 -7.91
N ARG A 228 -6.98 23.06 -9.18
CA ARG A 228 -7.70 22.39 -10.27
C ARG A 228 -7.50 20.88 -10.27
N GLY A 229 -6.31 20.43 -9.88
CA GLY A 229 -5.93 19.01 -9.96
C GLY A 229 -4.84 18.65 -8.97
N VAL A 230 -4.90 17.42 -8.47
CA VAL A 230 -3.85 16.81 -7.66
C VAL A 230 -3.65 15.38 -8.14
N VAL A 231 -2.41 15.02 -8.43
CA VAL A 231 -2.00 13.63 -8.67
C VAL A 231 -0.84 13.35 -7.74
N TYR A 232 -0.81 12.20 -7.08
CA TYR A 232 0.35 11.79 -6.31
C TYR A 232 0.60 10.30 -6.39
N THR A 233 1.87 9.94 -6.26
CA THR A 233 2.31 8.55 -6.06
C THR A 233 2.91 8.42 -4.67
N ILE A 234 2.75 7.25 -4.07
CA ILE A 234 3.43 6.89 -2.81
C ILE A 234 4.41 5.78 -3.15
N GLU A 235 5.65 5.98 -2.75
CA GLU A 235 6.75 5.07 -2.95
C GLU A 235 7.44 4.81 -1.61
N PHE A 236 8.28 3.78 -1.57
CA PHE A 236 9.08 3.46 -0.38
C PHE A 236 10.55 3.55 -0.78
N GLN A 237 11.30 4.48 -0.17
CA GLN A 237 12.74 4.60 -0.45
C GLN A 237 13.50 3.38 0.07
N LYS A 238 14.77 3.23 -0.37
CA LYS A 238 15.68 2.11 -0.04
C LYS A 238 16.00 1.94 1.47
N ARG A 239 15.33 2.69 2.36
CA ARG A 239 15.38 2.58 3.82
C ARG A 239 13.99 2.37 4.47
N GLY A 240 12.97 2.07 3.67
CA GLY A 240 11.68 1.52 4.11
C GLY A 240 10.62 2.53 4.56
N LEU A 241 10.92 3.84 4.57
CA LEU A 241 9.93 4.86 4.91
C LEU A 241 9.15 5.30 3.66
N PRO A 242 7.84 5.54 3.80
CA PRO A 242 7.03 6.01 2.69
C PRO A 242 7.34 7.48 2.35
N HIS A 243 7.32 7.78 1.08
CA HIS A 243 7.39 9.13 0.53
C HIS A 243 6.31 9.31 -0.52
N ALA A 244 5.80 10.54 -0.66
CA ALA A 244 4.86 10.89 -1.71
C ALA A 244 5.46 11.95 -2.63
N HIS A 245 5.29 11.75 -3.93
CA HIS A 245 5.52 12.76 -4.94
C HIS A 245 4.17 13.28 -5.42
N ILE A 246 3.94 14.58 -5.29
CA ILE A 246 2.65 15.22 -5.50
C ILE A 246 2.81 16.28 -6.61
N LEU A 247 1.99 16.17 -7.65
CA LEU A 247 1.82 17.16 -8.70
C LEU A 247 0.56 17.98 -8.41
N LEU A 248 0.70 19.30 -8.46
CA LEU A 248 -0.37 20.25 -8.19
C LEU A 248 -0.64 21.14 -9.40
N TRP A 249 -1.90 21.29 -9.78
CA TRP A 249 -2.35 22.25 -10.78
C TRP A 249 -3.21 23.32 -10.10
N LEU A 250 -2.77 24.58 -10.16
CA LEU A 250 -3.44 25.73 -9.61
C LEU A 250 -4.46 26.31 -10.60
N ALA A 251 -5.46 27.02 -10.08
CA ALA A 251 -6.35 27.83 -10.90
C ALA A 251 -5.59 28.98 -11.54
N ASN A 252 -6.06 29.46 -12.69
CA ASN A 252 -5.33 30.49 -13.45
C ASN A 252 -5.09 31.78 -12.65
N GLU A 253 -6.01 32.14 -11.76
CA GLU A 253 -5.90 33.29 -10.86
C GLU A 253 -4.86 33.13 -9.73
N ASP A 254 -4.52 31.89 -9.37
CA ASP A 254 -3.60 31.55 -8.28
C ASP A 254 -2.25 31.04 -8.79
N LYS A 255 -1.99 31.15 -10.10
CA LYS A 255 -0.71 30.74 -10.69
C LYS A 255 0.42 31.66 -10.23
N LEU A 256 1.64 31.13 -10.31
CA LEU A 256 2.88 31.78 -9.88
C LEU A 256 3.78 32.08 -11.10
N PRO A 257 3.43 33.06 -11.97
CA PRO A 257 4.12 33.28 -13.24
C PRO A 257 5.46 34.00 -13.11
N SER A 258 5.72 34.69 -12.00
CA SER A 258 6.94 35.48 -11.79
C SER A 258 7.86 34.85 -10.74
N PRO A 259 9.20 35.10 -10.81
CA PRO A 259 10.12 34.67 -9.76
C PRO A 259 9.73 35.18 -8.38
N THR A 260 9.25 36.43 -8.28
CA THR A 260 8.79 37.02 -7.02
C THR A 260 7.58 36.28 -6.43
N ASP A 261 6.70 35.72 -7.26
CA ASP A 261 5.59 34.89 -6.77
C ASP A 261 6.08 33.53 -6.26
N ILE A 262 7.08 32.95 -6.91
CA ILE A 262 7.73 31.71 -6.46
C ILE A 262 8.43 31.93 -5.12
N ASP A 263 9.19 33.01 -4.96
CA ASP A 263 9.94 33.33 -3.74
C ASP A 263 9.01 33.55 -2.52
N ARG A 264 7.74 33.88 -2.76
CA ARG A 264 6.73 34.00 -1.68
C ARG A 264 6.30 32.65 -1.11
N VAL A 265 6.41 31.57 -1.88
CA VAL A 265 5.89 30.24 -1.49
C VAL A 265 6.99 29.20 -1.32
N ILE A 266 8.17 29.42 -1.92
CA ILE A 266 9.33 28.53 -1.85
C ILE A 266 10.52 29.35 -1.38
N SER A 267 11.22 28.84 -0.38
CA SER A 267 12.51 29.38 0.04
C SER A 267 13.48 28.22 0.29
N ALA A 268 14.73 28.42 -0.12
CA ALA A 268 15.86 27.55 0.21
C ALA A 268 16.69 28.10 1.39
N GLU A 269 16.27 29.23 1.96
CA GLU A 269 16.92 29.86 3.10
C GLU A 269 16.39 29.29 4.41
N ILE A 270 17.28 29.14 5.39
CA ILE A 270 16.89 28.79 6.75
C ILE A 270 16.22 30.03 7.37
N PRO A 271 15.01 29.92 7.93
CA PRO A 271 14.33 31.04 8.57
C PRO A 271 15.20 31.68 9.67
N ASP A 272 15.11 32.99 9.91
CA ASP A 272 15.90 33.60 10.98
C ASP A 272 15.32 33.23 12.36
N ILE A 273 16.19 32.80 13.28
CA ILE A 273 15.81 32.32 14.62
C ILE A 273 15.15 33.40 15.48
N ASN A 274 15.45 34.69 15.26
CA ASN A 274 14.90 35.79 16.05
C ASN A 274 13.53 36.22 15.53
N SER A 275 13.30 36.13 14.23
CA SER A 275 12.06 36.51 13.56
C SER A 275 11.00 35.40 13.56
N ASP A 276 11.39 34.16 13.25
CA ASP A 276 10.50 33.00 13.24
C ASP A 276 11.18 31.77 13.88
N PRO A 277 11.27 31.75 15.23
CA PRO A 277 11.92 30.67 15.95
C PRO A 277 11.22 29.31 15.73
N MET A 278 9.92 29.31 15.45
CA MET A 278 9.14 28.09 15.29
C MET A 278 9.43 27.44 13.94
N TYR A 279 9.44 28.21 12.85
CA TYR A 279 9.75 27.69 11.53
C TYR A 279 11.25 27.35 11.41
N TYR A 280 12.14 28.14 12.04
CA TYR A 280 13.55 27.79 12.20
C TYR A 280 13.72 26.41 12.85
N ALA A 281 13.07 26.16 13.98
CA ALA A 281 13.14 24.88 14.67
C ALA A 281 12.61 23.74 13.79
N ALA A 282 11.51 23.93 13.06
CA ALA A 282 10.97 22.93 12.15
C ALA A 282 11.95 22.59 11.00
N VAL A 283 12.52 23.59 10.34
CA VAL A 283 13.52 23.39 9.28
C VAL A 283 14.76 22.68 9.82
N ARG A 284 15.27 23.13 10.98
CA ARG A 284 16.40 22.49 11.66
C ARG A 284 16.12 21.02 12.00
N ASP A 285 14.94 20.70 12.51
CA ASP A 285 14.64 19.37 13.02
C ASP A 285 14.27 18.37 11.90
N PHE A 286 13.76 18.87 10.76
CA PHE A 286 13.16 18.04 9.71
C PHE A 286 13.78 18.12 8.33
N MET A 287 14.49 19.21 7.99
CA MET A 287 15.06 19.44 6.66
C MET A 287 16.59 19.45 6.63
N MET A 288 17.24 19.62 7.79
CA MET A 288 18.69 19.50 7.93
C MET A 288 19.10 18.04 8.10
N HIS A 289 20.10 17.61 7.33
CA HIS A 289 20.65 16.24 7.33
C HIS A 289 22.05 16.20 7.94
#